data_AF-A0A1E2ULV2-F1
#
_entry.id   AF-A0A1E2ULV2-F1
#
_cell.length_a   1.000
_cell.length_b   1.000
_cell.length_c   1.000
_cell.angle_alpha   90.00
_cell.angle_beta   90.00
_cell.angle_gamma   90.00
#
_symmetry.space_group_name_H-M   'P 1'
#
loop_
_entity.id
_entity.type
_entity.pdbx_description
1 polymer ?
#
loop_
_entity_poly.entity_id
_entity_poly.type
_entity_poly.pdbx_seq_one_letter_code
_entity_poly.pdbx_strand_id
1 'polypeptide(L)'
;MKTLDIHTHLLNPAASSHREYDKIAARFFAKGLSVDPARLRDTPYQTYLEAMVKSLLQQTTRDQQIHRAQCNFQKKPGQIYHLYQNRHGNTLLSMLLPDDWQGKIIKDKSDHLKAIHQLLSDQM
;
A
#
# COMPACT_ATOMS: atom_id res chain seq x y z
N MET A 1 -2.87 17.59 -12.33
CA MET A 1 -3.75 16.41 -12.25
C MET A 1 -3.26 15.38 -13.25
N LYS A 2 -2.66 14.27 -12.81
CA LYS A 2 -2.37 13.15 -13.72
C LYS A 2 -3.65 12.35 -13.86
N THR A 3 -4.35 12.54 -14.97
CA THR A 3 -5.51 11.73 -15.35
C THR A 3 -5.03 10.30 -15.49
N LEU A 4 -5.37 9.46 -14.52
CA LEU A 4 -5.00 8.05 -14.48
C LEU A 4 -5.97 7.28 -15.38
N ASP A 5 -5.85 7.47 -16.69
CA ASP A 5 -6.73 6.81 -17.67
C ASP A 5 -5.89 6.12 -18.74
N ILE A 6 -5.08 5.15 -18.31
CA ILE A 6 -4.20 4.41 -19.23
C ILE A 6 -4.81 3.06 -19.62
N HIS A 7 -5.83 2.53 -18.92
CA HIS A 7 -6.25 1.14 -19.16
C HIS A 7 -7.77 0.87 -19.11
N THR A 8 -8.63 1.88 -19.00
CA THR A 8 -10.09 1.65 -19.04
C THR A 8 -10.54 1.00 -20.35
N HIS A 9 -9.82 1.25 -21.45
CA HIS A 9 -10.05 0.59 -22.74
C HIS A 9 -9.76 -0.93 -22.73
N LEU A 10 -8.89 -1.42 -21.84
CA LEU A 10 -8.63 -2.86 -21.65
C LEU A 10 -9.78 -3.58 -20.93
N LEU A 11 -10.69 -2.83 -20.31
CA LEU A 11 -11.87 -3.37 -19.62
C LEU A 11 -13.09 -3.44 -20.54
N ASN A 12 -12.97 -2.97 -21.80
CA ASN A 12 -14.04 -3.06 -22.78
C ASN A 12 -14.07 -4.46 -23.40
N PRO A 13 -15.08 -5.31 -23.10
CA PRO A 13 -15.17 -6.66 -23.65
C PRO A 13 -15.40 -6.68 -25.18
N ALA A 14 -15.86 -5.58 -25.78
CA ALA A 14 -16.04 -5.45 -27.22
C ALA A 14 -14.77 -5.00 -27.96
N ALA A 15 -13.75 -4.51 -27.22
CA ALA A 15 -12.45 -4.22 -27.79
C ALA A 15 -11.64 -5.52 -27.87
N SER A 16 -11.96 -6.36 -28.85
CA SER A 16 -11.10 -7.46 -29.27
C SER A 16 -9.84 -6.90 -29.92
N SER A 17 -8.89 -6.43 -29.12
CA SER A 17 -7.59 -6.02 -29.63
C SER A 17 -6.73 -7.26 -29.85
N HIS A 18 -6.73 -7.72 -31.10
CA HIS A 18 -5.71 -8.59 -31.67
C HIS A 18 -4.35 -7.85 -31.73
N ARG A 19 -3.81 -7.41 -30.59
CA ARG A 19 -2.47 -6.82 -30.52
C ARG A 19 -1.63 -7.61 -29.53
N GLU A 20 -0.49 -8.12 -30.00
CA GLU A 20 0.48 -8.88 -29.20
C GLU A 20 0.90 -8.14 -27.91
N TYR A 21 0.79 -6.81 -27.87
CA TYR A 21 1.02 -5.98 -26.70
C TYR A 21 0.10 -6.31 -25.51
N ASP A 22 -1.11 -6.77 -25.75
CA ASP A 22 -2.10 -7.03 -24.68
C ASP A 22 -1.71 -8.20 -23.79
N LYS A 23 -0.98 -9.19 -24.33
CA LYS A 23 -0.46 -10.32 -23.53
C LYS A 23 0.55 -9.84 -22.49
N ILE A 24 1.37 -8.86 -22.85
CA ILE A 24 2.38 -8.26 -21.97
C ILE A 24 1.68 -7.30 -21.00
N ALA A 25 0.82 -6.41 -21.51
CA ALA A 25 0.07 -5.45 -20.70
C ALA A 25 -0.80 -6.13 -19.64
N ALA A 26 -1.52 -7.21 -19.98
CA ALA A 26 -2.35 -7.95 -19.04
C ALA A 26 -1.55 -8.55 -17.88
N ARG A 27 -0.31 -9.02 -18.11
CA ARG A 27 0.54 -9.54 -17.03
C ARG A 27 0.98 -8.45 -16.06
N PHE A 28 1.36 -7.28 -16.58
CA PHE A 28 1.71 -6.13 -15.75
C PHE A 28 0.50 -5.58 -15.01
N PHE A 29 -0.65 -5.51 -15.66
CA PHE A 29 -1.89 -5.02 -15.07
C PHE A 29 -2.40 -5.97 -13.97
N ALA A 30 -2.41 -7.28 -14.23
CA ALA A 30 -2.74 -8.31 -13.24
C ALA A 30 -1.79 -8.25 -12.04
N LYS A 31 -0.48 -8.10 -12.28
CA LYS A 31 0.52 -7.92 -11.21
C LYS A 31 0.26 -6.65 -10.40
N GLY A 32 -0.06 -5.53 -11.04
CA GLY A 32 -0.37 -4.26 -10.38
C GLY A 32 -1.63 -4.33 -9.52
N LEU A 33 -2.64 -5.09 -9.95
CA LEU A 33 -3.87 -5.31 -9.20
C LEU A 33 -3.77 -6.44 -8.17
N SER A 34 -2.65 -7.17 -8.11
CA SER A 34 -2.50 -8.41 -7.32
C SER A 34 -3.56 -9.46 -7.67
N VAL A 35 -3.90 -9.61 -8.95
CA VAL A 35 -4.89 -10.58 -9.44
C VAL A 35 -4.28 -11.56 -10.43
N ASP A 36 -4.88 -12.74 -10.55
CA ASP A 36 -4.47 -13.76 -11.52
C ASP A 36 -4.70 -13.27 -12.97
N PRO A 37 -3.65 -13.23 -13.81
CA PRO A 37 -3.76 -12.81 -15.22
C PRO A 37 -4.68 -13.71 -16.06
N ALA A 38 -4.91 -14.97 -15.69
CA ALA A 38 -5.87 -15.82 -16.41
C ALA A 38 -7.30 -15.30 -16.22
N ARG A 39 -7.68 -15.04 -14.97
CA ARG A 39 -9.02 -14.56 -14.60
C ARG A 39 -9.34 -13.19 -15.20
N LEU A 40 -8.33 -12.34 -15.32
CA LEU A 40 -8.44 -11.03 -15.96
C LEU A 40 -8.72 -11.14 -17.47
N ARG A 41 -8.31 -12.22 -18.14
CA ARG A 41 -8.62 -12.45 -19.57
C ARG A 41 -10.05 -12.94 -19.76
N ASP A 42 -10.52 -13.80 -18.86
CA ASP A 42 -11.86 -14.40 -18.94
C ASP A 42 -12.96 -13.37 -18.61
N THR A 43 -12.78 -12.62 -17.52
CA THR A 43 -13.76 -11.64 -17.05
C THR A 43 -13.08 -10.32 -16.64
N PRO A 44 -12.59 -9.52 -17.60
CA PRO A 44 -11.74 -8.35 -17.33
C PRO A 44 -12.43 -7.31 -16.44
N TYR A 45 -13.68 -6.96 -16.76
CA TYR A 45 -14.42 -5.92 -16.03
C TYR A 45 -14.74 -6.33 -14.59
N GLN A 46 -15.24 -7.57 -14.38
CA GLN A 46 -15.57 -8.07 -13.05
C GLN A 46 -14.32 -8.19 -12.17
N THR A 47 -13.27 -8.78 -12.73
CA THR A 47 -11.99 -8.96 -12.04
C THR A 47 -11.38 -7.62 -11.61
N TYR A 48 -11.47 -6.61 -12.47
CA TYR A 48 -11.03 -5.26 -12.15
C TYR A 48 -11.84 -4.62 -11.01
N LEU A 49 -13.18 -4.70 -11.06
CA LEU A 49 -14.03 -4.15 -10.00
C LEU A 49 -13.75 -4.80 -8.65
N GLU A 50 -13.59 -6.13 -8.61
CA GLU A 50 -13.24 -6.83 -7.37
C GLU A 50 -11.89 -6.36 -6.80
N ALA A 51 -10.88 -6.18 -7.66
CA ALA A 51 -9.58 -5.68 -7.25
C ALA A 51 -9.66 -4.25 -6.67
N MET A 52 -10.43 -3.40 -7.34
CA MET A 52 -10.68 -2.03 -6.89
C MET A 52 -11.38 -1.98 -5.53
N VAL A 53 -12.44 -2.78 -5.36
CA VAL A 53 -13.16 -2.88 -4.09
C VAL A 53 -12.23 -3.37 -2.97
N LYS A 54 -11.44 -4.41 -3.22
CA LYS A 54 -10.45 -4.91 -2.25
C LYS A 54 -9.44 -3.84 -1.86
N SER A 55 -8.89 -3.12 -2.83
CA SER A 55 -7.95 -2.02 -2.58
C SER A 55 -8.59 -0.92 -1.74
N LEU A 56 -9.82 -0.50 -2.09
CA LEU A 56 -10.54 0.54 -1.36
C LEU A 56 -10.83 0.12 0.08
N LEU A 57 -11.24 -1.13 0.30
CA LEU A 57 -11.48 -1.68 1.65
C LEU A 57 -10.19 -1.71 2.46
N GLN A 58 -9.06 -2.12 1.87
CA GLN A 58 -7.76 -2.12 2.54
C GLN A 58 -7.31 -0.72 2.92
N GLN A 59 -7.43 0.25 2.01
CA GLN A 59 -7.12 1.65 2.27
C GLN A 59 -8.00 2.19 3.40
N THR A 60 -9.31 1.99 3.30
CA THR A 60 -10.27 2.43 4.32
C THR A 60 -9.96 1.82 5.69
N THR A 61 -9.63 0.52 5.75
CA THR A 61 -9.28 -0.17 7.00
C THR A 61 -8.01 0.43 7.61
N ARG A 62 -6.96 0.63 6.80
CA ARG A 62 -5.71 1.24 7.24
C ARG A 62 -5.93 2.65 7.76
N ASP A 63 -6.69 3.46 7.02
CA ASP A 63 -6.99 4.83 7.40
C ASP A 63 -7.79 4.86 8.70
N GLN A 64 -8.81 3.99 8.85
CA GLN A 64 -9.56 3.84 10.10
C GLN A 64 -8.65 3.47 11.27
N GLN A 65 -7.68 2.57 11.09
CA GLN A 65 -6.72 2.21 12.14
C GLN A 65 -5.87 3.41 12.56
N ILE A 66 -5.36 4.19 11.61
CA ILE A 66 -4.55 5.39 11.88
C ILE A 66 -5.40 6.48 12.56
N HIS A 67 -6.66 6.64 12.14
CA HIS A 67 -7.59 7.60 12.72
C HIS A 67 -8.01 7.23 14.16
N ARG A 68 -8.15 5.94 14.47
CA ARG A 68 -8.52 5.44 15.80
C ARG A 68 -7.33 5.33 16.76
N ALA A 69 -6.10 5.33 16.24
CA ALA A 69 -4.92 5.19 17.07
C ALA A 69 -4.81 6.32 18.10
N GLN A 70 -4.46 5.95 19.34
CA GLN A 70 -4.20 6.93 20.39
C GLN A 70 -3.01 7.80 20.00
N CYS A 71 -3.10 9.11 20.23
CA CYS A 71 -2.10 10.07 19.82
C CYS A 71 -1.99 11.17 20.87
N ASN A 72 -0.85 11.24 21.56
CA ASN A 72 -0.61 12.20 22.64
C ASN A 72 0.17 13.44 22.19
N PHE A 73 0.26 13.69 20.88
CA PHE A 73 0.98 14.82 20.29
C PHE A 73 0.18 15.45 19.14
N GLN A 74 0.58 16.67 18.75
CA GLN A 74 0.02 17.36 17.61
C GLN A 74 0.65 16.88 16.30
N LYS A 75 -0.18 16.43 15.35
CA LYS A 75 0.28 16.00 14.02
C LYS A 75 0.80 17.21 13.23
N LYS A 76 2.04 17.10 12.73
CA LYS A 76 2.74 18.09 11.92
C LYS A 76 2.94 17.52 10.51
N PRO A 77 2.57 18.26 9.44
CA PRO A 77 2.82 17.83 8.07
C PRO A 77 4.30 17.53 7.80
N GLY A 78 4.57 16.54 6.95
CA GLY A 78 5.93 16.16 6.55
C GLY A 78 6.71 15.30 7.55
N GLN A 79 6.10 14.95 8.69
CA GLN A 79 6.68 14.05 9.69
C GLN A 79 6.25 12.60 9.46
N ILE A 80 7.15 11.68 9.80
CA ILE A 80 6.90 10.24 9.77
C ILE A 80 6.39 9.83 11.16
N TYR A 81 5.33 9.04 11.16
CA TYR A 81 4.73 8.49 12.37
C TYR A 81 4.71 6.97 12.30
N HIS A 82 5.02 6.34 13.40
CA HIS A 82 5.04 4.89 13.57
C HIS A 82 3.80 4.44 14.34
N LEU A 83 3.19 3.36 13.86
CA LEU A 83 1.99 2.78 14.44
C LEU A 83 2.39 1.51 15.20
N TYR A 84 2.14 1.49 16.52
CA TYR A 84 2.43 0.35 17.38
C TYR A 84 1.15 -0.26 17.93
N GLN A 85 1.18 -1.56 18.24
CA GLN A 85 0.13 -2.23 18.98
C GLN A 85 0.65 -2.58 20.38
N ASN A 86 -0.12 -2.24 21.41
CA ASN A 86 0.22 -2.61 22.77
C ASN A 86 -0.22 -4.05 23.09
N ARG A 87 0.17 -4.57 24.25
CA ARG A 87 -0.22 -5.92 24.72
C ARG A 87 -1.73 -6.10 24.92
N HIS A 88 -2.48 -5.00 25.05
CA HIS A 88 -3.93 -5.00 25.20
C HIS A 88 -4.68 -4.87 23.86
N GLY A 89 -3.95 -4.86 22.73
CA GLY A 89 -4.51 -4.76 21.39
C GLY A 89 -4.80 -3.34 20.91
N ASN A 90 -4.60 -2.31 21.74
CA ASN A 90 -4.81 -0.92 21.36
C ASN A 90 -3.67 -0.42 20.47
N THR A 91 -4.02 0.36 19.47
CA THR A 91 -3.08 0.96 18.53
C THR A 91 -2.67 2.36 19.00
N LEU A 92 -1.37 2.64 19.03
CA LEU A 92 -0.77 3.91 19.44
C LEU A 92 0.07 4.48 18.29
N LEU A 93 -0.08 5.78 18.04
CA LEU A 93 0.79 6.53 17.14
C LEU A 93 1.96 7.12 17.93
N SER A 94 3.18 7.01 17.41
CA SER A 94 4.40 7.54 18.02
C SER A 94 5.31 8.15 16.95
N MET A 95 6.07 9.17 17.33
CA MET A 95 7.12 9.75 16.49
C MET A 95 8.46 9.02 16.62
N LEU A 96 8.60 8.18 17.64
CA LEU A 96 9.86 7.55 18.01
C LEU A 96 9.91 6.11 17.47
N LEU A 97 11.09 5.73 16.98
CA LEU A 97 11.40 4.35 16.64
C LEU A 97 11.66 3.52 17.90
N PRO A 98 11.61 2.18 17.85
CA PRO A 98 11.89 1.35 19.03
C PRO A 98 13.30 1.60 19.60
N ASP A 99 14.26 1.92 18.73
CA ASP A 99 15.66 2.20 19.11
C ASP A 99 15.81 3.57 19.81
N ASP A 100 14.99 4.56 19.45
CA ASP A 100 15.01 5.88 20.09
C ASP A 100 14.53 5.80 21.54
N TRP A 101 13.65 4.84 21.87
CA TRP A 101 13.20 4.60 23.24
C TRP A 101 14.33 4.07 24.14
N GLN A 102 15.34 3.43 23.55
CA GLN A 102 16.52 2.93 24.25
C GLN A 102 17.65 3.97 24.33
N GLY A 103 17.37 5.22 23.95
CA GLY A 103 18.33 6.32 24.00
C GLY A 103 19.33 6.35 22.84
N LYS A 104 19.15 5.51 21.81
CA LYS A 104 20.00 5.50 20.62
C LYS A 104 19.47 6.52 19.61
N ILE A 105 19.71 7.81 19.87
CA ILE A 105 19.24 8.90 18.99
C ILE A 105 19.94 8.78 17.63
N ILE A 106 19.20 8.37 16.61
CA ILE A 106 19.64 8.42 15.21
C ILE A 106 19.50 9.87 14.72
N LYS A 107 20.62 10.51 14.38
CA LYS A 107 20.66 11.95 14.11
C LYS A 107 20.34 12.34 12.66
N ASP A 108 20.28 11.39 11.72
CA ASP A 108 20.12 11.67 10.28
C ASP A 108 18.92 10.93 9.65
N LYS A 109 18.25 11.61 8.72
CA LYS A 109 17.09 11.12 7.97
C LYS A 109 17.44 9.96 7.04
N SER A 110 18.67 9.90 6.52
CA SER A 110 19.17 8.75 5.75
C SER A 110 19.39 7.51 6.61
N ASP A 111 19.70 7.69 7.89
CA ASP A 111 19.96 6.60 8.82
C ASP A 111 18.66 5.94 9.29
N HIS A 112 17.56 6.70 9.34
CA HIS A 112 16.22 6.14 9.56
C HIS A 112 15.81 5.14 8.48
N LEU A 113 16.11 5.40 7.19
CA LEU A 113 15.79 4.46 6.11
C LEU A 113 16.61 3.17 6.22
N LYS A 114 17.86 3.25 6.67
CA LYS A 114 18.73 2.09 6.91
C LYS A 114 18.27 1.27 8.12
N ALA A 115 17.86 1.93 9.21
CA ALA A 115 17.35 1.25 10.40
C ALA A 115 16.03 0.51 10.13
N ILE A 116 15.12 1.12 9.35
CA ILE A 116 13.87 0.48 8.91
C ILE A 116 14.17 -0.73 8.02
N HIS A 117 15.12 -0.62 7.09
CA HIS A 117 15.53 -1.75 6.24
C HIS A 117 16.13 -2.89 7.06
N GLN A 118 16.96 -2.58 8.07
CA GLN A 118 17.57 -3.58 8.97
C GLN A 118 16.52 -4.32 9.80
N LEU A 119 15.56 -3.60 10.38
CA LEU A 119 14.46 -4.19 11.16
C LEU A 119 13.51 -5.04 10.30
N LEU A 120 13.33 -4.70 9.03
CA LEU A 120 12.53 -5.51 8.09
C LEU A 120 13.28 -6.77 7.63
N SER A 121 14.62 -6.73 7.56
CA SER A 121 15.43 -7.91 7.24
C SER A 121 15.59 -8.90 8.41
N ASP A 122 15.57 -8.42 9.66
CA ASP A 122 15.64 -9.29 10.87
C ASP A 122 14.29 -9.93 11.24
N GLN A 123 13.22 -9.64 10.49
CA GLN A 123 11.89 -10.23 10.67
C GLN A 123 11.50 -11.19 9.52
N MET A 124 12.44 -11.48 8.60
CA MET A 124 12.37 -12.54 7.58
C MET A 124 13.35 -13.67 7.90
#